data_AF-A0A1R4K1L8-F1
#
_entry.id   AF-A0A1R4K1L8-F1
#
_cell.length_a   1.000
_cell.length_b   1.000
_cell.length_c   1.000
_cell.angle_alpha   90.00
_cell.angle_beta   90.00
_cell.angle_gamma   90.00
#
_symmetry.space_group_name_H-M   'P 1'
#
loop_
_entity.id
_entity.type
_entity.pdbx_description
1 polymer ?
#
loop_
_entity_poly.entity_id
_entity_poly.type
_entity_poly.pdbx_seq_one_letter_code
_entity_poly.pdbx_strand_id
1 'polypeptide(L)'
;MNDPQLTEDALASLTPARFHLGALTLTRRLPVAQDEAWAHLTRPELLARWSPVVPDRELDGPGPAASRENPGDDPVDATVGESRAPWFLEHAWGPEHLTWQLAPSGEATQVNLVHELSDPRQVADMAAGWHLCLTVLDSLLAGRDVQRCVGEDALANGWEALRDRYAQLFEGDTVAGQG
;
A
#
# COMPACT_ATOMS: atom_id res chain seq x y z
N MET A 1 -7.43 -12.96 13.34
CA MET A 1 -8.87 -13.15 13.60
C MET A 1 -9.55 -12.82 12.29
N ASN A 2 -10.07 -13.84 11.60
CA ASN A 2 -10.48 -13.75 10.19
C ASN A 2 -11.70 -12.81 10.08
N ASP A 3 -11.57 -11.66 9.42
CA ASP A 3 -12.68 -10.71 9.23
C ASP A 3 -13.22 -10.83 7.79
N PRO A 4 -14.22 -11.69 7.55
CA PRO A 4 -14.72 -11.97 6.20
C PRO A 4 -15.34 -10.74 5.54
N GLN A 5 -15.80 -9.75 6.31
CA GLN A 5 -16.34 -8.50 5.74
C GLN A 5 -15.25 -7.64 5.10
N LEU A 6 -14.04 -7.63 5.67
CA LEU A 6 -12.90 -6.93 5.08
C LEU A 6 -12.56 -7.51 3.69
N THR A 7 -12.58 -8.84 3.55
CA THR A 7 -12.31 -9.52 2.29
C THR A 7 -13.41 -9.25 1.26
N GLU A 8 -14.68 -9.30 1.66
CA GLU A 8 -15.81 -9.02 0.75
C GLU A 8 -15.82 -7.55 0.26
N ASP A 9 -15.52 -6.58 1.13
CA ASP A 9 -15.40 -5.17 0.76
C ASP A 9 -14.21 -4.92 -0.19
N ALA A 10 -13.06 -5.52 0.10
CA ALA A 10 -11.87 -5.47 -0.75
C ALA A 10 -12.12 -6.11 -2.13
N LEU A 11 -12.81 -7.25 -2.18
CA LEU A 11 -13.17 -7.92 -3.44
C LEU A 11 -14.23 -7.14 -4.24
N ALA A 12 -15.15 -6.45 -3.56
CA ALA A 12 -16.20 -5.64 -4.20
C ALA A 12 -15.68 -4.31 -4.76
N SER A 13 -14.63 -3.74 -4.15
CA SER A 13 -14.02 -2.49 -4.56
C SER A 13 -12.58 -2.69 -5.00
N LEU A 14 -12.37 -3.23 -6.20
CA LEU A 14 -11.08 -3.15 -6.87
C LEU A 14 -10.68 -1.68 -7.00
N THR A 15 -9.68 -1.26 -6.22
CA THR A 15 -9.05 0.03 -6.42
C THR A 15 -8.49 0.10 -7.84
N PRO A 16 -8.46 1.29 -8.47
CA PRO A 16 -7.78 1.47 -9.74
C PRO A 16 -6.33 0.97 -9.59
N ALA A 17 -6.08 -0.21 -10.14
CA ALA A 17 -4.80 -0.86 -10.13
C ALA A 17 -4.31 -0.91 -11.56
N ARG A 18 -3.11 -0.39 -11.79
CA ARG A 18 -2.46 -0.46 -13.10
C ARG A 18 -1.09 -1.05 -12.91
N PHE A 19 -0.69 -1.85 -13.87
CA PHE A 19 0.68 -2.33 -13.93
C PHE A 19 1.28 -1.90 -15.25
N HIS A 20 2.32 -1.08 -15.21
CA HIS A 20 2.95 -0.55 -16.42
C HIS A 20 4.45 -0.44 -16.23
N LEU A 21 5.22 -1.00 -17.18
CA LEU A 21 6.69 -0.95 -17.20
C LEU A 21 7.37 -1.41 -15.89
N GLY A 22 6.79 -2.38 -15.17
CA GLY A 22 7.34 -2.85 -13.89
C GLY A 22 6.84 -2.09 -12.66
N ALA A 23 6.06 -1.03 -12.83
CA ALA A 23 5.47 -0.27 -11.74
C ALA A 23 3.99 -0.64 -11.52
N LEU A 24 3.68 -1.11 -10.31
CA LEU A 24 2.33 -1.30 -9.81
C LEU A 24 1.82 0.01 -9.23
N THR A 25 0.75 0.56 -9.80
CA THR A 25 0.05 1.73 -9.26
C THR A 25 -1.27 1.31 -8.63
N LEU A 26 -1.51 1.70 -7.38
CA LEU A 26 -2.74 1.51 -6.64
C LEU A 26 -3.27 2.86 -6.16
N THR A 27 -4.48 3.22 -6.57
CA THR A 27 -5.14 4.45 -6.12
C THR A 27 -6.19 4.14 -5.06
N ARG A 28 -6.11 4.77 -3.87
CA ARG A 28 -7.13 4.68 -2.82
C ARG A 28 -7.65 6.08 -2.47
N ARG A 29 -8.94 6.18 -2.15
CA ARG A 29 -9.53 7.39 -1.58
C ARG A 29 -9.66 7.20 -0.07
N LEU A 30 -9.06 8.08 0.72
CA LEU A 30 -9.14 8.09 2.18
C LEU A 30 -10.14 9.17 2.64
N PRO A 31 -11.05 8.87 3.58
CA PRO A 31 -12.12 9.78 4.01
C PRO A 31 -11.63 10.89 4.97
N VAL A 32 -10.41 11.37 4.78
CA VAL A 32 -9.74 12.32 5.68
C VAL A 32 -9.01 13.41 4.89
N ALA A 33 -8.69 14.51 5.58
CA ALA A 33 -7.93 15.62 5.01
C ALA A 33 -6.49 15.19 4.65
N GLN A 34 -5.88 15.91 3.72
CA GLN A 34 -4.57 15.56 3.17
C GLN A 34 -3.46 15.51 4.23
N ASP A 35 -3.50 16.41 5.19
CA ASP A 35 -2.52 16.47 6.28
C ASP A 35 -2.61 15.24 7.19
N GLU A 36 -3.83 14.76 7.46
CA GLU A 36 -4.07 13.56 8.25
C GLU A 36 -3.66 12.30 7.49
N ALA A 37 -4.02 12.20 6.21
CA ALA A 37 -3.56 11.12 5.32
C ALA A 37 -2.02 11.07 5.26
N TRP A 38 -1.37 12.24 5.18
CA TRP A 38 0.08 12.35 5.16
C TRP A 38 0.72 11.85 6.45
N ALA A 39 0.16 12.18 7.61
CA ALA A 39 0.63 11.66 8.89
C ALA A 39 0.58 10.13 8.93
N HIS A 40 -0.49 9.51 8.40
CA HIS A 40 -0.63 8.06 8.35
C HIS A 40 0.35 7.35 7.40
N LEU A 41 0.98 8.08 6.48
CA LEU A 41 1.99 7.58 5.53
C LEU A 41 3.43 7.86 5.96
N THR A 42 3.65 8.84 6.84
CA THR A 42 4.99 9.25 7.25
C THR A 42 5.33 8.84 8.68
N ARG A 43 4.35 8.72 9.57
CA ARG A 43 4.58 8.42 10.98
C ARG A 43 4.67 6.92 11.25
N PRO A 44 5.76 6.43 11.87
CA PRO A 44 5.95 5.01 12.11
C PRO A 44 4.88 4.42 13.05
N GLU A 45 4.44 5.17 14.05
CA GLU A 45 3.39 4.74 14.98
C GLU A 45 2.03 4.50 14.30
N LEU A 46 1.73 5.26 13.24
CA LEU A 46 0.49 5.12 12.46
C LEU A 46 0.65 4.04 11.40
N LEU A 47 1.79 4.00 10.70
CA LEU A 47 2.14 2.96 9.74
C LEU A 47 2.11 1.57 10.37
N ALA A 48 2.59 1.42 11.61
CA ALA A 48 2.57 0.16 12.36
C ALA A 48 1.17 -0.43 12.55
N ARG A 49 0.10 0.33 12.32
CA ARG A 49 -1.28 -0.15 12.45
C ARG A 49 -1.82 -0.83 11.19
N TRP A 50 -1.22 -0.60 10.02
CA TRP A 50 -1.79 -1.06 8.74
C TRP A 50 -0.75 -1.43 7.67
N SER A 51 0.42 -0.80 7.67
CA SER A 51 1.44 -0.92 6.63
C SER A 51 2.41 -2.07 6.92
N PRO A 52 2.93 -2.76 5.89
CA PRO A 52 4.07 -3.67 6.03
C PRO A 52 5.40 -2.91 6.21
N VAL A 53 5.44 -1.63 5.83
CA VAL A 53 6.60 -0.74 5.99
C VAL A 53 6.46 0.01 7.30
N VAL A 54 7.25 -0.36 8.32
CA VAL A 54 7.32 0.35 9.62
C VAL A 54 8.74 0.87 9.82
N PRO A 55 9.02 2.13 9.47
CA PRO A 55 10.34 2.72 9.59
C PRO A 55 10.72 3.00 11.05
N ASP A 56 12.02 3.11 11.34
CA ASP A 56 12.51 3.50 12.66
C ASP A 56 12.35 5.01 12.96
N ARG A 57 12.09 5.81 11.92
CA ARG A 57 11.90 7.26 11.98
C ARG A 57 10.74 7.72 11.10
N GLU A 58 10.31 8.96 11.29
CA GLU A 58 9.36 9.61 10.38
C GLU A 58 9.98 9.78 8.98
N LEU A 59 9.20 9.48 7.94
CA LEU A 59 9.60 9.62 6.53
C LEU A 59 9.36 11.03 5.99
N ASP A 60 9.36 12.03 6.85
CA ASP A 60 9.02 13.42 6.53
C ASP A 60 10.14 14.18 5.80
N GLY A 61 11.34 13.61 5.71
CA GLY A 61 12.49 14.22 5.06
C GLY A 61 13.48 13.20 4.48
N PRO A 62 14.31 13.61 3.51
CA PRO A 62 15.29 12.72 2.88
C PRO A 62 16.34 12.25 3.88
N GLY A 63 16.81 11.01 3.70
CA GLY A 63 17.83 10.40 4.54
C GLY A 63 17.62 8.91 4.78
N PRO A 64 18.63 8.24 5.36
CA PRO A 64 18.54 6.82 5.65
C PRO A 64 17.45 6.54 6.67
N ALA A 65 16.68 5.48 6.42
CA ALA A 65 15.74 4.89 7.36
C ALA A 65 15.74 3.38 7.17
N ALA A 66 15.40 2.64 8.22
CA ALA A 66 15.29 1.20 8.22
C ALA A 66 13.85 0.80 8.55
N SER A 67 13.24 -0.04 7.73
CA SER A 67 11.90 -0.55 7.96
C SER A 67 11.92 -1.98 8.48
N ARG A 68 11.02 -2.32 9.40
CA ARG A 68 10.78 -3.69 9.87
C ARG A 68 9.31 -4.01 9.72
N GLU A 69 8.98 -5.15 9.13
CA GLU A 69 7.58 -5.57 9.08
C GLU A 69 7.07 -5.92 10.48
N ASN A 70 7.77 -6.80 11.22
CA ASN A 70 7.38 -7.17 12.58
C ASN A 70 8.51 -6.92 13.59
N PRO A 71 8.18 -6.80 14.89
CA PRO A 71 9.17 -6.70 15.96
C PRO A 71 10.00 -8.00 16.03
N GLY A 72 11.16 -8.01 15.36
CA GLY A 72 12.06 -9.17 15.29
C GLY A 72 12.57 -9.49 13.89
N ASP A 73 11.92 -8.97 12.84
CA ASP A 73 12.40 -9.10 11.46
C ASP A 73 13.69 -8.33 11.22
N ASP A 74 14.50 -8.80 10.26
CA ASP A 74 15.66 -8.08 9.77
C ASP A 74 15.22 -6.74 9.14
N PRO A 75 15.93 -5.64 9.44
CA PRO A 75 15.58 -4.36 8.87
C PRO A 75 15.89 -4.35 7.37
N VAL A 76 14.95 -3.83 6.59
CA VAL A 76 15.15 -3.54 5.16
C VAL A 76 15.41 -2.05 4.98
N ASP A 77 16.12 -1.69 3.89
CA ASP A 77 16.34 -0.30 3.55
C ASP A 77 15.01 0.41 3.31
N ALA A 78 14.84 1.57 3.94
CA ALA A 78 13.69 2.45 3.77
C ALA A 78 14.13 3.88 3.50
N THR A 79 15.32 4.06 2.93
CA THR A 79 15.93 5.37 2.70
C THR A 79 14.96 6.26 1.93
N VAL A 80 14.70 7.45 2.49
CA VAL A 80 13.85 8.45 1.85
C VAL A 80 14.70 9.19 0.82
N GLY A 81 14.32 9.08 -0.45
CA GLY A 81 14.94 9.82 -1.54
C GLY A 81 14.44 11.26 -1.57
N GLU A 82 13.12 11.42 -1.61
CA GLU A 82 12.46 12.73 -1.63
C GLU A 82 11.20 12.72 -0.77
N SER A 83 11.00 13.77 0.03
CA SER A 83 9.76 14.01 0.77
C SER A 83 9.34 15.45 0.55
N ARG A 84 8.11 15.65 0.09
CA ARG A 84 7.45 16.93 -0.11
C ARG A 84 6.06 16.86 0.53
N ALA A 85 6.03 17.21 1.81
CA ALA A 85 4.78 17.24 2.56
C ALA A 85 3.79 18.27 1.98
N PRO A 86 2.47 18.01 2.03
CA PRO A 86 1.81 16.75 2.39
C PRO A 86 1.36 15.94 1.14
N TRP A 87 2.13 15.96 0.05
CA TRP A 87 1.65 15.49 -1.26
C TRP A 87 2.55 14.49 -2.00
N PHE A 88 3.81 14.33 -1.62
CA PHE A 88 4.72 13.39 -2.29
C PHE A 88 5.77 12.81 -1.36
N LEU A 89 5.91 11.49 -1.35
CA LEU A 89 6.95 10.77 -0.63
C LEU A 89 7.54 9.68 -1.52
N GLU A 90 8.85 9.64 -1.64
CA GLU A 90 9.60 8.58 -2.31
C GLU A 90 10.59 7.97 -1.33
N HIS A 91 10.51 6.66 -1.16
CA HIS A 91 11.42 5.91 -0.30
C HIS A 91 11.70 4.51 -0.85
N ALA A 92 12.85 3.96 -0.47
CA ALA A 92 13.18 2.57 -0.76
C ALA A 92 12.34 1.61 0.11
N TRP A 93 12.26 0.36 -0.32
CA TRP A 93 11.78 -0.76 0.47
C TRP A 93 12.57 -2.01 0.10
N GLY A 94 13.70 -2.19 0.78
CA GLY A 94 14.69 -3.20 0.42
C GLY A 94 15.24 -2.93 -0.99
N PRO A 95 15.11 -3.85 -1.96
CA PRO A 95 15.54 -3.63 -3.34
C PRO A 95 14.53 -2.84 -4.19
N GLU A 96 13.32 -2.62 -3.69
CA GLU A 96 12.21 -2.00 -4.42
C GLU A 96 12.06 -0.51 -4.05
N HIS A 97 11.27 0.22 -4.83
CA HIS A 97 11.03 1.65 -4.61
C HIS A 97 9.53 1.93 -4.51
N LEU A 98 9.16 2.74 -3.51
CA LEU A 98 7.79 3.14 -3.24
C LEU A 98 7.67 4.65 -3.40
N THR A 99 6.73 5.06 -4.24
CA THR A 99 6.34 6.46 -4.41
C THR A 99 4.88 6.63 -4.01
N TRP A 100 4.64 7.57 -3.11
CA TRP A 100 3.32 7.96 -2.64
C TRP A 100 3.01 9.36 -3.14
N GLN A 101 1.82 9.52 -3.71
CA GLN A 101 1.32 10.82 -4.14
C GLN A 101 -0.05 11.06 -3.54
N LEU A 102 -0.24 12.20 -2.90
CA LEU A 102 -1.52 12.59 -2.31
C LEU A 102 -2.08 13.79 -3.06
N ALA A 103 -3.36 13.73 -3.39
CA ALA A 103 -4.11 14.82 -3.98
C ALA A 103 -5.39 15.08 -3.19
N PRO A 104 -5.71 16.34 -2.86
CA PRO A 104 -6.95 16.67 -2.19
C PRO A 104 -8.15 16.38 -3.11
N SER A 105 -9.20 15.78 -2.56
CA SER A 105 -10.42 15.38 -3.26
C SER A 105 -11.66 15.78 -2.45
N GLY A 106 -11.87 17.09 -2.30
CA GLY A 106 -12.91 17.64 -1.42
C GLY A 106 -12.52 17.47 0.05
N GLU A 107 -13.38 16.81 0.83
CA GLU A 107 -13.12 16.47 2.25
C GLU A 107 -12.28 15.18 2.41
N ALA A 108 -11.99 14.49 1.31
CA ALA A 108 -11.22 13.26 1.26
C ALA A 108 -9.87 13.51 0.56
N THR A 109 -8.98 12.53 0.65
CA THR A 109 -7.68 12.57 -0.01
C THR A 109 -7.51 11.35 -0.90
N GLN A 110 -7.12 11.58 -2.15
CA GLN A 110 -6.72 10.51 -3.04
C GLN A 110 -5.24 10.22 -2.82
N VAL A 111 -4.92 8.97 -2.53
CA VAL A 111 -3.56 8.45 -2.39
C VAL A 111 -3.27 7.54 -3.57
N ASN A 112 -2.20 7.82 -4.29
CA ASN A 112 -1.65 6.93 -5.31
C ASN A 112 -0.35 6.34 -4.76
N LEU A 113 -0.33 5.03 -4.60
CA LEU A 113 0.87 4.26 -4.32
C LEU A 113 1.41 3.75 -5.66
N VAL A 114 2.69 3.99 -5.93
CA VAL A 114 3.43 3.38 -7.04
C VAL A 114 4.53 2.54 -6.42
N HIS A 115 4.53 1.25 -6.73
CA HIS A 115 5.53 0.29 -6.31
C HIS A 115 6.29 -0.22 -7.53
N GLU A 116 7.57 0.14 -7.62
CA GLU A 116 8.46 -0.34 -8.66
C GLU A 116 8.97 -1.73 -8.30
N LEU A 117 8.45 -2.73 -9.02
CA LEU A 117 8.72 -4.14 -8.75
C LEU A 117 10.00 -4.58 -9.45
N SER A 118 10.89 -5.22 -8.70
CA SER A 118 12.10 -5.82 -9.29
C SER A 118 11.77 -7.05 -10.15
N ASP A 119 10.72 -7.80 -9.79
CA ASP A 119 10.20 -8.92 -10.58
C ASP A 119 8.70 -8.71 -10.90
N PRO A 120 8.34 -8.55 -12.19
CA PRO A 120 6.97 -8.25 -12.60
C PRO A 120 6.00 -9.41 -12.36
N ARG A 121 6.46 -10.64 -12.12
CA ARG A 121 5.58 -11.80 -11.88
C ARG A 121 4.95 -11.76 -10.49
N GLN A 122 5.57 -11.01 -9.57
CA GLN A 122 5.07 -10.79 -8.22
C GLN A 122 4.00 -9.69 -8.14
N VAL A 123 3.63 -9.05 -9.25
CA VAL A 123 2.68 -7.93 -9.27
C VAL A 123 1.34 -8.28 -8.64
N ALA A 124 0.80 -9.49 -8.89
CA ALA A 124 -0.49 -9.90 -8.35
C ALA A 124 -0.42 -10.14 -6.83
N ASP A 125 0.68 -10.74 -6.36
CA ASP A 125 1.00 -10.96 -4.95
C ASP A 125 1.08 -9.61 -4.19
N MET A 126 1.86 -8.68 -4.76
CA MET A 126 2.08 -7.35 -4.20
C MET A 126 0.82 -6.48 -4.25
N ALA A 127 0.05 -6.55 -5.33
CA ALA A 127 -1.22 -5.84 -5.45
C ALA A 127 -2.22 -6.31 -4.40
N ALA A 128 -2.35 -7.63 -4.19
CA ALA A 128 -3.22 -8.18 -3.16
C ALA A 128 -2.77 -7.77 -1.74
N GLY A 129 -1.47 -7.82 -1.46
CA GLY A 129 -0.92 -7.41 -0.15
C GLY A 129 -1.17 -5.93 0.14
N TRP A 130 -0.81 -5.04 -0.79
CA TRP A 130 -1.05 -3.61 -0.66
C TRP A 130 -2.53 -3.27 -0.59
N HIS A 131 -3.38 -3.94 -1.36
CA HIS A 131 -4.83 -3.75 -1.30
C HIS A 131 -5.34 -3.99 0.12
N LEU A 132 -5.01 -5.15 0.72
CA LEU A 132 -5.45 -5.47 2.09
C LEU A 132 -4.96 -4.42 3.09
N CYS A 133 -3.69 -4.04 3.02
CA CYS A 133 -3.11 -3.02 3.90
C CYS A 133 -3.85 -1.67 3.76
N LEU A 134 -4.14 -1.24 2.54
CA LEU A 134 -4.87 0.01 2.27
C LEU A 134 -6.35 -0.06 2.71
N THR A 135 -6.98 -1.23 2.64
CA THR A 135 -8.34 -1.44 3.16
C THR A 135 -8.38 -1.36 4.69
N VAL A 136 -7.34 -1.85 5.38
CA VAL A 136 -7.18 -1.65 6.83
C VAL A 136 -7.01 -0.17 7.13
N LEU A 137 -6.16 0.56 6.41
CA LEU A 137 -5.99 2.02 6.58
C LEU A 137 -7.32 2.77 6.42
N ASP A 138 -8.05 2.50 5.35
CA ASP A 138 -9.36 3.12 5.09
C ASP A 138 -10.35 2.87 6.23
N SER A 139 -10.38 1.63 6.74
CA SER A 139 -11.23 1.26 7.87
C SER A 139 -10.80 1.93 9.19
N LEU A 140 -9.50 2.03 9.46
CA LEU A 140 -8.96 2.76 10.62
C LEU A 140 -9.37 4.24 10.58
N LEU A 141 -9.24 4.87 9.42
CA LEU A 141 -9.59 6.27 9.22
C LEU A 141 -11.11 6.51 9.25
N ALA A 142 -11.92 5.50 8.88
CA ALA A 142 -13.36 5.51 9.10
C ALA A 142 -13.77 5.25 10.57
N GLY A 143 -12.80 5.12 11.48
CA GLY A 143 -13.04 4.89 12.90
C GLY A 143 -13.41 3.44 13.28
N ARG A 144 -13.20 2.48 12.37
CA ARG A 144 -13.37 1.05 12.67
C ARG A 144 -12.13 0.49 13.36
N ASP A 145 -12.31 -0.31 14.40
CA ASP A 145 -11.23 -1.04 15.05
C ASP A 145 -10.91 -2.30 14.24
N VAL A 146 -10.00 -2.16 13.27
CA VAL A 146 -9.47 -3.27 12.46
C VAL A 146 -8.04 -3.55 12.85
N GLN A 147 -7.68 -4.83 12.90
CA GLN A 147 -6.32 -5.26 13.19
C GLN A 147 -5.46 -5.21 11.92
N ARG A 148 -4.16 -4.97 12.11
CA ARG A 148 -3.16 -5.00 11.03
C ARG A 148 -3.16 -6.38 10.37
N CYS A 149 -3.29 -6.40 9.05
CA CYS A 149 -3.35 -7.62 8.23
C CYS A 149 -2.14 -7.66 7.28
N VAL A 150 -1.00 -8.14 7.77
CA VAL A 150 0.26 -8.28 7.01
C VAL A 150 0.80 -9.71 7.10
N GLY A 151 1.68 -10.10 6.18
CA GLY A 151 2.33 -11.42 6.18
C GLY A 151 1.34 -12.59 6.19
N GLU A 152 1.49 -13.48 7.18
CA GLU A 152 0.63 -14.67 7.36
C GLU A 152 -0.85 -14.35 7.60
N ASP A 153 -1.17 -13.20 8.20
CA ASP A 153 -2.57 -12.80 8.42
C ASP A 153 -3.22 -12.38 7.08
N ALA A 154 -2.46 -11.75 6.16
CA ALA A 154 -2.96 -11.45 4.82
C ALA A 154 -3.31 -12.74 4.05
N LEU A 155 -2.43 -13.74 4.08
CA LEU A 155 -2.66 -15.07 3.51
C LEU A 155 -3.95 -15.72 4.03
N ALA A 156 -4.28 -15.55 5.32
CA ALA A 156 -5.47 -16.10 5.94
C ALA A 156 -6.78 -15.35 5.66
N ASN A 157 -6.72 -14.07 5.23
CA ASN A 157 -7.89 -13.19 5.00
C ASN A 157 -8.26 -13.04 3.50
N GLY A 158 -8.05 -14.08 2.70
CA GLY A 158 -8.52 -14.12 1.30
C GLY A 158 -7.59 -13.47 0.28
N TRP A 159 -6.31 -13.30 0.64
CA TRP A 159 -5.28 -12.83 -0.28
C TRP A 159 -5.14 -13.70 -1.54
N GLU A 160 -5.32 -15.03 -1.44
CA GLU A 160 -5.28 -15.90 -2.63
C GLU A 160 -6.35 -15.53 -3.66
N ALA A 161 -7.57 -15.20 -3.23
CA ALA A 161 -8.65 -14.79 -4.12
C ALA A 161 -8.38 -13.40 -4.74
N LEU A 162 -7.82 -12.46 -3.97
CA LEU A 162 -7.40 -11.15 -4.48
C LEU A 162 -6.25 -11.27 -5.47
N ARG A 163 -5.25 -12.11 -5.18
CA ARG A 163 -4.12 -12.38 -6.07
C ARG A 163 -4.62 -12.97 -7.38
N ASP A 164 -5.49 -13.98 -7.35
CA ASP A 164 -6.05 -14.58 -8.57
C ASP A 164 -6.82 -13.53 -9.39
N ARG A 165 -7.59 -12.66 -8.71
CA ARG A 165 -8.32 -11.57 -9.37
C ARG A 165 -7.40 -10.54 -10.02
N TYR A 166 -6.31 -10.17 -9.35
CA TYR A 166 -5.29 -9.27 -9.90
C TYR A 166 -4.49 -9.91 -11.03
N ALA A 167 -4.18 -11.20 -10.94
CA ALA A 167 -3.55 -11.95 -12.02
C ALA A 167 -4.41 -11.88 -13.29
N GLN A 168 -5.70 -12.19 -13.19
CA GLN A 168 -6.63 -12.07 -14.32
C GLN A 168 -6.72 -10.64 -14.88
N LEU A 169 -6.69 -9.62 -14.01
CA LEU A 169 -6.75 -8.21 -14.41
C LEU A 169 -5.50 -7.79 -15.21
N PHE A 170 -4.31 -8.15 -14.73
CA PHE A 170 -3.05 -7.79 -15.39
C PHE A 170 -2.74 -8.66 -16.61
N GLU A 171 -3.23 -9.90 -16.64
CA GLU A 171 -3.25 -10.72 -17.86
C GLU A 171 -4.14 -10.06 -18.94
N GLY A 172 -5.31 -9.53 -18.55
CA GLY A 172 -6.23 -8.81 -19.43
C GLY A 172 -5.67 -7.50 -20.03
N ASP A 173 -4.93 -6.73 -19.24
CA ASP A 173 -4.31 -5.46 -19.68
C ASP A 173 -3.16 -5.70 -20.68
N THR A 174 -2.49 -6.86 -20.58
CA THR A 174 -1.43 -7.27 -21.52
C THR A 174 -1.99 -7.62 -22.91
N VAL A 175 -3.24 -8.11 -23.00
CA VAL A 175 -3.88 -8.47 -24.28
C VAL A 175 -4.59 -7.28 -24.96
N ALA A 176 -4.98 -6.25 -24.22
CA ALA A 176 -5.63 -5.05 -24.79
C ALA A 176 -4.66 -4.09 -25.52
N GLY A 177 -3.35 -4.39 -25.48
CA GLY A 177 -2.29 -3.66 -26.19
C GLY A 177 -1.91 -4.25 -27.56
N GLN A 178 -2.61 -5.26 -28.08
CA GLN A 178 -2.43 -5.76 -29.44
C GLN A 178 -3.77 -6.10 -30.12
N GLY A 179 -4.22 -5.20 -31.01
CA GLY A 179 -5.15 -5.52 -32.11
C GLY A 179 -6.48 -4.81 -32.09
#